data_AF-A0AAE3E1C2-F1
#
_entry.id   AF-A0AAE3E1C2-F1
#
_cell.length_a   1.000
_cell.length_b   1.000
_cell.length_c   1.000
_cell.angle_alpha   90.00
_cell.angle_beta   90.00
_cell.angle_gamma   90.00
#
_symmetry.space_group_name_H-M   'P 1'
#
loop_
_entity.id
_entity.type
_entity.pdbx_description
1 polymer ?
#
loop_
_entity_poly.entity_id
_entity_poly.type
_entity_poly.pdbx_seq_one_letter_code
_entity_poly.pdbx_strand_id
1 'polypeptide(L)'
;MNKMFNGTERLQLFGLEIIALISQGKSEMIEQVEQHIDDGDLIQYIREKYKDNMFNTFDDDCPYNLEDWNQAFAVYSGYIQGNERRKFGICNDNEGLLLIVALILEILSGR
;
A
#
# COMPACT_ATOMS: atom_id res chain seq x y z
N MET A 1 12.45 4.53 -14.59
CA MET A 1 13.40 3.58 -15.25
C MET A 1 12.55 2.42 -15.77
N ASN A 2 12.71 1.93 -17.01
CA ASN A 2 11.82 0.87 -17.51
C ASN A 2 12.06 -0.44 -16.76
N LYS A 3 11.14 -0.82 -15.87
CA LYS A 3 11.13 -2.11 -15.19
C LYS A 3 10.39 -3.13 -16.05
N MET A 4 10.44 -4.41 -15.69
CA MET A 4 9.76 -5.47 -16.45
C MET A 4 8.24 -5.35 -16.34
N PHE A 5 7.73 -4.92 -15.18
CA PHE A 5 6.32 -4.64 -14.92
C PHE A 5 6.18 -3.17 -14.54
N ASN A 6 5.31 -2.42 -15.24
CA ASN A 6 5.12 -0.99 -15.05
C ASN A 6 3.64 -0.67 -14.75
N GLY A 7 3.32 0.58 -14.45
CA GLY A 7 1.99 0.98 -14.00
C GLY A 7 1.57 0.20 -12.75
N THR A 8 0.33 -0.26 -12.72
CA THR A 8 -0.22 -1.06 -11.61
C THR A 8 -0.03 -2.56 -11.80
N GLU A 9 0.78 -2.99 -12.79
CA GLU A 9 1.04 -4.40 -13.02
C GLU A 9 1.63 -5.05 -11.77
N ARG A 10 1.09 -6.22 -11.42
CA ARG A 10 1.53 -7.04 -10.27
C ARG A 10 1.36 -6.37 -8.89
N LEU A 11 0.69 -5.21 -8.79
CA LEU A 11 0.41 -4.54 -7.51
C LEU A 11 -0.35 -5.46 -6.53
N GLN A 12 -1.14 -6.42 -7.03
CA GLN A 12 -1.79 -7.43 -6.19
C GLN A 12 -0.81 -8.22 -5.32
N LEU A 13 0.45 -8.38 -5.74
CA LEU A 13 1.47 -9.08 -4.95
C LEU A 13 1.80 -8.30 -3.67
N PHE A 14 1.89 -6.98 -3.75
CA PHE A 14 2.04 -6.14 -2.57
C PHE A 14 0.84 -6.30 -1.64
N GLY A 15 -0.38 -6.30 -2.19
CA GLY A 15 -1.60 -6.54 -1.41
C GLY A 15 -1.62 -7.88 -0.66
N LEU A 16 -1.07 -8.95 -1.27
CA LEU A 16 -0.91 -10.25 -0.60
C LEU A 16 0.09 -10.19 0.56
N GLU A 17 1.19 -9.44 0.42
CA GLU A 17 2.12 -9.22 1.52
C GLU A 17 1.48 -8.41 2.66
N ILE A 18 0.68 -7.39 2.35
CA ILE A 18 -0.07 -6.65 3.39
C ILE A 18 -1.03 -7.58 4.14
N ILE A 19 -1.75 -8.46 3.44
CA ILE A 19 -2.60 -9.48 4.09
C ILE A 19 -1.77 -10.39 5.00
N ALA A 20 -0.58 -10.81 4.56
CA ALA A 20 0.31 -11.61 5.39
C ALA A 20 0.78 -10.86 6.65
N LEU A 21 1.09 -9.56 6.56
CA LEU A 21 1.44 -8.73 7.72
C LEU A 21 0.27 -8.62 8.70
N ILE A 22 -0.94 -8.40 8.21
CA ILE A 22 -2.17 -8.39 9.03
C ILE A 22 -2.36 -9.74 9.73
N SER A 23 -2.18 -10.85 8.99
CA SER A 23 -2.26 -12.21 9.55
C SER A 23 -1.20 -12.49 10.63
N GLN A 24 -0.07 -11.78 10.59
CA GLN A 24 0.99 -11.84 11.61
C GLN A 24 0.72 -10.91 12.81
N GLY A 25 -0.42 -10.22 12.84
CA GLY A 25 -0.80 -9.27 13.89
C GLY A 25 -0.10 -7.91 13.79
N LYS A 26 0.45 -7.56 12.61
CA LYS A 26 1.02 -6.22 12.38
C LYS A 26 -0.10 -5.22 12.12
N SER A 27 0.20 -3.95 12.37
CA SER A 27 -0.75 -2.84 12.25
C SER A 27 -0.03 -1.54 11.93
N GLU A 28 -0.73 -0.62 11.29
CA GLU A 28 -0.27 0.76 11.07
C GLU A 28 -1.34 1.74 11.51
N MET A 29 -0.92 2.93 11.90
CA MET A 29 -1.86 4.03 12.05
C MET A 29 -2.29 4.52 10.66
N ILE A 30 -3.57 4.83 10.48
CA ILE A 30 -4.10 5.39 9.24
C ILE A 30 -3.33 6.66 8.86
N GLU A 31 -3.16 7.58 9.80
CA GLU A 31 -2.43 8.84 9.59
C GLU A 31 -1.00 8.61 9.08
N GLN A 32 -0.31 7.55 9.55
CA GLN A 32 1.04 7.24 9.06
C GLN A 32 1.01 6.73 7.62
N VAL A 33 0.00 5.92 7.27
CA VAL A 33 -0.19 5.46 5.89
C VAL A 33 -0.53 6.63 4.97
N GLU A 34 -1.41 7.54 5.39
CA GLU A 34 -1.75 8.75 4.63
C GLU A 34 -0.53 9.63 4.40
N GLN A 35 0.29 9.86 5.43
CA GLN A 35 1.51 10.65 5.31
C GLN A 35 2.47 10.04 4.28
N HIS A 36 2.68 8.73 4.29
CA HIS A 36 3.55 8.04 3.33
C HIS A 36 2.95 7.92 1.92
N ILE A 37 1.63 8.05 1.77
CA ILE A 37 0.98 8.24 0.47
C ILE A 37 1.31 9.64 -0.06
N ASP A 38 1.18 10.67 0.78
CA ASP A 38 1.45 12.06 0.42
C ASP A 38 2.93 12.29 0.07
N ASP A 39 3.84 11.63 0.80
CA ASP A 39 5.28 11.67 0.56
C ASP A 39 5.72 10.83 -0.66
N GLY A 40 4.83 9.99 -1.20
CA GLY A 40 5.08 9.17 -2.37
C GLY A 40 6.06 8.02 -2.12
N ASP A 41 6.18 7.55 -0.88
CA ASP A 41 7.13 6.53 -0.44
C ASP A 41 6.49 5.36 0.32
N LEU A 42 5.16 5.21 0.28
CA LEU A 42 4.40 4.15 0.96
C LEU A 42 4.98 2.74 0.78
N ILE A 43 5.33 2.36 -0.45
CA ILE A 43 5.89 1.02 -0.71
C ILE A 43 7.22 0.84 0.03
N GLN A 44 8.09 1.84 -0.02
CA GLN A 44 9.40 1.82 0.64
C GLN A 44 9.22 1.80 2.15
N TYR A 45 8.32 2.62 2.69
CA TYR A 45 7.98 2.63 4.10
C TYR A 45 7.61 1.24 4.61
N ILE A 46 6.64 0.59 3.97
CA ILE A 46 6.18 -0.74 4.38
C ILE A 46 7.28 -1.79 4.23
N ARG A 47 7.96 -1.83 3.09
CA ARG A 47 8.96 -2.88 2.83
C ARG A 47 10.15 -2.78 3.78
N GLU A 48 10.59 -1.58 4.13
CA GLU A 48 11.72 -1.40 5.05
C GLU A 48 11.29 -1.68 6.50
N LYS A 49 10.11 -1.21 6.91
CA LYS A 49 9.59 -1.43 8.26
C LYS A 49 9.32 -2.91 8.56
N TYR A 50 8.85 -3.66 7.57
CA TYR A 50 8.44 -5.05 7.71
C TYR A 50 9.31 -6.04 6.93
N LYS A 51 10.54 -5.65 6.57
CA LYS A 51 11.43 -6.48 5.74
C LYS A 51 11.57 -7.93 6.22
N ASP A 52 11.70 -8.12 7.53
CA ASP A 52 11.87 -9.44 8.14
C ASP A 52 10.56 -10.24 8.28
N ASN A 53 9.42 -9.62 7.96
CA ASN A 53 8.07 -10.21 8.04
C ASN A 53 7.44 -10.48 6.67
N MET A 54 8.03 -9.99 5.58
CA MET A 54 7.52 -10.14 4.23
C MET A 54 8.16 -11.35 3.53
N PHE A 55 7.39 -12.02 2.68
CA PHE A 55 7.91 -13.13 1.84
C PHE A 55 8.54 -12.60 0.55
N ASN A 56 7.99 -11.51 0.02
CA ASN A 56 8.58 -10.72 -1.07
C ASN A 56 8.99 -9.35 -0.53
N THR A 57 10.29 -9.09 -0.48
CA THR A 57 10.85 -7.86 0.10
C THR A 57 10.84 -6.67 -0.84
N PHE A 58 10.52 -6.88 -2.13
CA PHE A 58 10.50 -5.83 -3.15
C PHE A 58 11.77 -4.96 -3.17
N ASP A 59 12.94 -5.61 -3.09
CA ASP A 59 14.24 -4.94 -3.13
C ASP A 59 14.42 -4.07 -4.40
N ASP A 60 15.40 -3.18 -4.44
CA ASP A 60 15.60 -2.23 -5.54
C ASP A 60 15.82 -2.90 -6.91
N ASP A 61 16.35 -4.12 -6.91
CA ASP A 61 16.55 -4.94 -8.12
C ASP A 61 15.30 -5.74 -8.54
N CYS A 62 14.17 -5.58 -7.86
CA CYS A 62 12.93 -6.27 -8.21
C CYS A 62 12.43 -5.87 -9.61
N PRO A 63 11.67 -6.75 -10.30
CA PRO A 63 11.20 -6.51 -11.66
C PRO A 63 10.03 -5.51 -11.76
N TYR A 64 9.52 -5.02 -10.63
CA TYR A 64 8.34 -4.16 -10.55
C TYR A 64 8.72 -2.68 -10.46
N ASN A 65 7.93 -1.81 -11.08
CA ASN A 65 8.08 -0.37 -10.91
C ASN A 65 7.35 0.13 -9.65
N LEU A 66 8.07 0.15 -8.52
CA LEU A 66 7.51 0.59 -7.24
C LEU A 66 7.14 2.08 -7.25
N GLU A 67 7.79 2.88 -8.10
CA GLU A 67 7.44 4.30 -8.28
C GLU A 67 6.05 4.45 -8.91
N ASP A 68 5.74 3.63 -9.92
CA ASP A 68 4.39 3.62 -10.53
C ASP A 68 3.33 3.17 -9.52
N TRP A 69 3.67 2.24 -8.62
CA TRP A 69 2.77 1.84 -7.53
C TRP A 69 2.51 2.99 -6.56
N ASN A 70 3.56 3.70 -6.09
CA ASN A 70 3.38 4.89 -5.26
C ASN A 70 2.55 5.97 -5.97
N GLN A 71 2.78 6.20 -7.27
CA GLN A 71 1.98 7.13 -8.05
C GLN A 71 0.50 6.72 -8.12
N ALA A 72 0.20 5.42 -8.17
CA ALA A 72 -1.17 4.93 -8.13
C ALA A 72 -1.85 5.22 -6.77
N PHE A 73 -1.12 5.10 -5.66
CA PHE A 73 -1.64 5.47 -4.33
C PHE A 73 -1.80 6.98 -4.18
N ALA A 74 -0.91 7.80 -4.75
CA ALA A 74 -0.93 9.26 -4.63
C ALA A 74 -2.24 9.89 -5.13
N VAL A 75 -2.98 9.23 -6.02
CA VAL A 75 -4.32 9.67 -6.48
C VAL A 75 -5.34 9.76 -5.33
N TYR A 76 -5.11 9.02 -4.24
CA TYR A 76 -5.98 9.01 -3.06
C TYR A 76 -5.51 9.97 -1.95
N SER A 77 -4.41 10.70 -2.15
CA SER A 77 -3.96 11.77 -1.25
C SER A 77 -5.10 12.76 -0.97
N GLY A 78 -5.35 13.04 0.30
CA GLY A 78 -6.46 13.89 0.77
C GLY A 78 -7.88 13.35 0.56
N TYR A 79 -8.09 12.31 -0.26
CA TYR A 79 -9.40 11.67 -0.43
C TYR A 79 -9.76 10.77 0.75
N ILE A 80 -8.75 10.16 1.38
CA ILE A 80 -8.93 9.18 2.45
C ILE A 80 -9.49 9.85 3.70
N GLN A 81 -8.97 11.04 4.05
CA GLN A 81 -9.30 11.76 5.27
C GLN A 81 -10.81 12.00 5.42
N GLY A 82 -11.42 11.42 6.44
CA GLY A 82 -12.85 11.49 6.73
C GLY A 82 -13.73 10.55 5.90
N ASN A 83 -13.14 9.71 5.05
CA ASN A 83 -13.80 8.68 4.25
C ASN A 83 -13.47 7.24 4.66
N GLU A 84 -12.56 7.03 5.60
CA GLU A 84 -12.05 5.74 6.10
C GLU A 84 -13.19 4.76 6.37
N ARG A 85 -14.13 5.17 7.23
CA ARG A 85 -15.28 4.34 7.60
C ARG A 85 -16.33 4.23 6.51
N ARG A 86 -16.67 5.36 5.89
CA ARG A 86 -17.82 5.45 4.97
C ARG A 86 -17.54 4.80 3.61
N LYS A 87 -16.30 4.87 3.14
CA LYS A 87 -15.87 4.36 1.83
C LYS A 87 -15.16 3.03 1.94
N PHE A 88 -14.30 2.86 2.95
CA PHE A 88 -13.44 1.69 3.05
C PHE A 88 -13.86 0.72 4.17
N GLY A 89 -14.84 1.09 5.01
CA GLY A 89 -15.33 0.24 6.10
C GLY A 89 -14.36 0.10 7.27
N ILE A 90 -13.35 0.97 7.35
CA ILE A 90 -12.28 0.94 8.34
C ILE A 90 -12.73 1.70 9.58
N CYS A 91 -12.68 1.06 10.74
CA CYS A 91 -13.35 1.54 11.95
C CYS A 91 -12.38 2.02 13.03
N ASN A 92 -11.13 1.58 13.00
CA ASN A 92 -10.14 1.88 14.04
C ASN A 92 -8.91 2.57 13.44
N ASP A 93 -8.33 3.51 14.18
CA ASP A 93 -7.20 4.31 13.71
C ASP A 93 -5.94 3.47 13.43
N ASN A 94 -5.82 2.28 14.04
CA ASN A 94 -4.69 1.36 13.87
C ASN A 94 -4.89 0.32 12.75
N GLU A 95 -5.84 0.56 11.84
CA GLU A 95 -6.15 -0.31 10.70
C GLU A 95 -5.53 0.19 9.39
N GLY A 96 -4.43 0.93 9.43
CA GLY A 96 -3.76 1.48 8.25
C GLY A 96 -3.34 0.41 7.23
N LEU A 97 -2.98 -0.81 7.66
CA LEU A 97 -2.71 -1.90 6.73
C LEU A 97 -3.98 -2.33 5.96
N LEU A 98 -5.16 -2.31 6.61
CA LEU A 98 -6.42 -2.58 5.91
C LEU A 98 -6.77 -1.46 4.91
N LEU A 99 -6.38 -0.22 5.20
CA LEU A 99 -6.51 0.89 4.25
C LEU A 99 -5.68 0.62 2.99
N ILE A 100 -4.44 0.17 3.13
CA ILE A 100 -3.61 -0.18 1.96
C ILE A 100 -4.30 -1.27 1.11
N VAL A 101 -4.86 -2.32 1.74
CA VAL A 101 -5.60 -3.36 1.01
C VAL A 101 -6.82 -2.77 0.29
N ALA A 102 -7.61 -1.93 0.97
CA ALA A 102 -8.79 -1.31 0.38
C ALA A 102 -8.43 -0.45 -0.85
N LEU A 103 -7.36 0.35 -0.76
CA LEU A 103 -6.88 1.17 -1.88
C LEU A 103 -6.37 0.32 -3.04
N ILE A 104 -5.67 -0.79 -2.78
CA ILE A 104 -5.26 -1.72 -3.83
C ILE A 104 -6.47 -2.30 -4.56
N LEU A 105 -7.55 -2.64 -3.84
CA LEU A 105 -8.78 -3.12 -4.46
C LEU A 105 -9.41 -2.05 -5.36
N GLU A 106 -9.45 -0.80 -4.93
CA GLU A 106 -9.94 0.32 -5.75
C GLU A 106 -9.08 0.50 -7.01
N ILE A 107 -7.74 0.58 -6.85
CA ILE A 107 -6.78 0.72 -7.95
C ILE A 107 -6.94 -0.41 -8.99
N LEU A 108 -7.03 -1.66 -8.53
CA LEU A 108 -7.13 -2.82 -9.42
C LEU A 108 -8.53 -2.97 -10.05
N SER A 109 -9.56 -2.38 -9.46
CA SER A 109 -10.90 -2.37 -10.04
C SER A 109 -11.02 -1.46 -11.28
N GLY A 110 -10.01 -0.62 -11.53
CA GLY A 110 -9.97 0.30 -12.66
C GLY A 110 -11.04 1.38 -12.61
N ARG A 111 -11.49 1.73 -11.39
CA ARG A 111 -12.50 2.75 -11.12
C ARG A 111 -11.89 4.03 -10.62
#